data_AF-A0A821B8I0-F1
#
_entry.id   AF-A0A821B8I0-F1
#
_cell.length_a   1.000
_cell.length_b   1.000
_cell.length_c   1.000
_cell.angle_alpha   90.00
_cell.angle_beta   90.00
_cell.angle_gamma   90.00
#
_symmetry.space_group_name_H-M   'P 1'
#
loop_
_entity.id
_entity.type
_entity.pdbx_description
1 polymer ?
#
loop_
_entity_poly.entity_id
_entity_poly.type
_entity_poly.pdbx_seq_one_letter_code
_entity_poly.pdbx_strand_id
1 'polypeptide(L)'
;PDQIEPIWLNFANEHEHVLRLVAGNIFRNYGNQFSIYDYRARREHVEYRLSRTLQQALSGDCCPICCQHQTCSKTIEPSCTRLIHCNQTSTTCSHGYFVDIDAVYIFKVALPQQIIKRLYKLMLKPIYTEIAESQENSSLVRIETERQRNALLNKARETLMSALAKTELVREKARITSESLLLKQLSSSEQDLCRQLNIETITDKLSTSFLLAMNHLANLTQTVDIDSLVTQYDQNEKIKPINDLFDFVPASNVFDMTEFISILEN
;
A
#
# COMPACT_ATOMS: atom_id res chain seq x y z
N PRO A 1 11.86 81.08 -20.41
CA PRO A 1 11.68 79.98 -21.39
C PRO A 1 13.02 79.27 -21.60
N ASP A 2 13.63 78.92 -20.48
CA ASP A 2 15.03 78.58 -20.39
C ASP A 2 15.12 77.13 -19.98
N GLN A 3 15.51 76.33 -20.98
CA GLN A 3 16.21 75.05 -20.90
C GLN A 3 15.95 74.25 -19.62
N ILE A 4 14.84 73.49 -19.62
CA ILE A 4 14.91 72.16 -19.00
C ILE A 4 15.76 71.37 -19.99
N GLU A 5 17.09 71.42 -19.82
CA GLU A 5 17.94 70.40 -20.39
C GLU A 5 17.31 69.07 -20.00
N PRO A 6 17.06 68.19 -20.99
CA PRO A 6 16.49 66.91 -20.69
C PRO A 6 17.25 66.28 -19.54
N ILE A 7 16.55 65.74 -18.54
CA ILE A 7 17.19 65.18 -17.35
C ILE A 7 18.26 64.12 -17.74
N TRP A 8 18.15 63.51 -18.93
CA TRP A 8 19.16 62.64 -19.51
C TRP A 8 20.52 63.31 -19.83
N LEU A 9 20.58 64.63 -20.08
CA LEU A 9 21.83 65.38 -20.28
C LEU A 9 22.58 65.59 -18.96
N ASN A 10 21.88 65.82 -17.86
CA ASN A 10 22.48 65.96 -16.52
C ASN A 10 23.01 64.62 -15.96
N PHE A 11 22.51 63.50 -16.48
CA PHE A 11 22.88 62.14 -16.04
C PHE A 11 23.44 61.27 -17.17
N ALA A 12 23.97 61.84 -18.26
CA ALA A 12 24.32 61.06 -19.46
C ALA A 12 25.21 59.83 -19.18
N ASN A 13 26.08 59.90 -18.17
CA ASN A 13 26.95 58.79 -17.74
C ASN A 13 26.36 57.91 -16.61
N GLU A 14 25.33 58.35 -15.90
CA GLU A 14 24.74 57.67 -14.73
C GLU A 14 23.29 57.21 -14.94
N HIS A 15 22.68 57.56 -16.07
CA HIS A 15 21.27 57.32 -16.37
C HIS A 15 20.91 55.82 -16.31
N GLU A 16 21.76 54.95 -16.87
CA GLU A 16 21.57 53.50 -16.80
C GLU A 16 21.59 52.97 -15.36
N HIS A 17 22.49 53.50 -14.52
CA HIS A 17 22.59 53.09 -13.13
C HIS A 17 21.35 53.48 -12.32
N VAL A 18 20.86 54.72 -12.51
CA VAL A 18 19.65 55.21 -11.87
C VAL A 18 18.43 54.38 -12.29
N LEU A 19 18.28 54.08 -13.58
CA LEU A 19 17.19 53.24 -14.08
C LEU A 19 17.24 51.82 -13.49
N ARG A 20 18.44 51.21 -13.42
CA ARG A 20 18.61 49.89 -12.79
C ARG A 20 18.26 49.91 -11.30
N LEU A 21 18.64 50.96 -10.59
CA LEU A 21 18.35 51.09 -9.16
C LEU A 21 16.85 51.25 -8.91
N VAL A 22 16.18 52.10 -9.68
CA VAL A 22 14.72 52.30 -9.61
C VAL A 22 13.99 51.01 -9.98
N ALA A 23 14.36 50.38 -11.09
CA ALA A 23 13.80 49.09 -11.50
C ALA A 23 14.00 48.01 -10.43
N GLY A 24 15.21 47.90 -9.88
CA GLY A 24 15.54 46.96 -8.81
C GLY A 24 14.69 47.18 -7.54
N ASN A 25 14.46 48.43 -7.16
CA ASN A 25 13.60 48.76 -6.02
C ASN A 25 12.13 48.42 -6.28
N ILE A 26 11.62 48.68 -7.48
CA ILE A 26 10.26 48.30 -7.89
C ILE A 26 10.11 46.78 -7.85
N PHE A 27 11.05 46.04 -8.44
CA PHE A 27 11.02 44.57 -8.42
C PHE A 27 11.08 44.01 -6.99
N ARG A 28 11.85 44.62 -6.09
CA ARG A 28 11.88 44.20 -4.67
C ARG A 28 10.56 44.47 -3.96
N ASN A 29 9.98 45.64 -4.15
CA ASN A 29 8.77 46.05 -3.44
C ASN A 29 7.52 45.34 -3.95
N TYR A 30 7.34 45.28 -5.28
CA TYR A 30 6.18 44.63 -5.89
C TYR A 30 6.38 43.13 -6.05
N GLY A 31 7.61 42.65 -6.23
CA GLY A 31 7.88 41.22 -6.35
C GLY A 31 7.49 40.43 -5.10
N ASN A 32 7.59 41.03 -3.92
CA ASN A 32 7.21 40.41 -2.65
C ASN A 32 5.69 40.24 -2.47
N GLN A 33 4.87 40.89 -3.31
CA GLN A 33 3.41 40.79 -3.24
C GLN A 33 2.87 39.50 -3.88
N PHE A 34 3.69 38.84 -4.71
CA PHE A 34 3.30 37.63 -5.42
C PHE A 34 3.76 36.38 -4.66
N SER A 35 2.90 35.36 -4.66
CA SER A 35 3.26 34.06 -4.08
C SER A 35 4.20 33.29 -5.01
N ILE A 36 4.91 32.30 -4.48
CA ILE A 36 5.73 31.37 -5.29
C ILE A 36 4.88 30.69 -6.37
N TYR A 37 3.60 30.43 -6.07
CA TYR A 37 2.68 29.83 -7.03
C TYR A 37 2.42 30.77 -8.21
N ASP A 38 2.34 32.08 -7.99
CA ASP A 38 2.11 33.05 -9.06
C ASP A 38 3.27 33.11 -10.05
N TYR A 39 4.50 33.08 -9.54
CA TYR A 39 5.69 32.99 -10.39
C TYR A 39 5.76 31.69 -11.21
N ARG A 40 5.14 30.61 -10.72
CA ARG A 40 5.15 29.30 -11.40
C ARG A 40 3.99 29.12 -12.38
N ALA A 41 2.77 29.43 -11.94
CA ALA A 41 1.53 29.12 -12.66
C ALA A 41 0.94 30.32 -13.39
N ARG A 42 1.22 31.55 -12.93
CA ARG A 42 0.63 32.80 -13.47
C ARG A 42 1.73 33.79 -13.85
N ARG A 43 2.80 33.31 -14.48
CA ARG A 43 3.98 34.13 -14.83
C ARG A 43 3.62 35.35 -15.66
N GLU A 44 2.79 35.18 -16.67
CA GLU A 44 2.32 36.27 -17.55
C GLU A 44 1.64 37.39 -16.74
N HIS A 45 0.83 37.03 -15.74
CA HIS A 45 0.18 38.01 -14.88
C HIS A 45 1.18 38.82 -14.06
N VAL A 46 2.23 38.15 -13.55
CA VAL A 46 3.30 38.80 -12.78
C VAL A 46 4.10 39.74 -13.68
N GLU A 47 4.49 39.28 -14.87
CA GLU A 47 5.21 40.07 -15.87
C GLU A 47 4.41 41.31 -16.29
N TYR A 48 3.12 41.16 -16.60
CA TYR A 48 2.23 42.27 -16.94
C TYR A 48 2.05 43.28 -15.80
N ARG A 49 1.89 42.81 -14.56
CA ARG A 49 1.77 43.69 -13.39
C ARG A 49 3.06 44.48 -13.15
N LEU A 50 4.20 43.82 -13.24
CA LEU A 50 5.51 44.45 -13.05
C LEU A 50 5.86 45.39 -14.19
N SER A 51 5.52 45.05 -15.44
CA SER A 51 5.74 45.95 -16.58
C SER A 51 4.95 47.24 -16.42
N ARG A 52 3.68 47.13 -16.02
CA ARG A 52 2.81 48.31 -15.80
C ARG A 52 3.30 49.20 -14.67
N THR A 53 3.72 48.62 -13.53
CA THR A 53 4.24 49.43 -12.41
C THR A 53 5.59 50.06 -12.74
N LEU A 54 6.45 49.34 -13.45
CA LEU A 54 7.72 49.86 -13.94
C LEU A 54 7.50 51.01 -14.93
N GLN A 55 6.56 50.85 -15.87
CA GLN A 55 6.17 51.87 -16.83
C GLN A 55 5.66 53.12 -16.10
N GLN A 56 4.68 52.99 -15.22
CA GLN A 56 4.14 54.12 -14.45
C GLN A 56 5.23 54.88 -13.66
N ALA A 57 6.21 54.17 -13.10
CA ALA A 57 7.29 54.79 -12.33
C ALA A 57 8.37 55.45 -13.21
N LEU A 58 8.69 54.87 -14.38
CA LEU A 58 9.77 55.33 -15.25
C LEU A 58 9.29 56.29 -16.34
N SER A 59 8.09 56.12 -16.88
CA SER A 59 7.49 57.08 -17.82
C SER A 59 6.94 58.30 -17.08
N GLY A 60 6.34 58.09 -15.90
CA GLY A 60 5.57 59.11 -15.20
C GLY A 60 4.31 59.51 -15.98
N ASP A 61 3.58 60.50 -15.46
CA ASP A 61 2.32 60.99 -16.05
C ASP A 61 2.50 62.28 -16.88
N CYS A 62 3.69 62.87 -16.81
CA CYS A 62 4.01 64.11 -17.50
C CYS A 62 4.43 63.85 -18.95
N CYS A 63 3.83 64.58 -19.89
CA CYS A 63 4.20 64.41 -21.29
C CYS A 63 5.60 64.98 -21.60
N PRO A 64 6.40 64.28 -22.41
CA PRO A 64 7.65 64.85 -22.93
C PRO A 64 7.35 66.11 -23.78
N ILE A 65 8.34 67.01 -23.87
CA ILE A 65 8.23 68.31 -24.57
C ILE A 65 7.70 68.15 -26.00
N CYS A 66 8.05 67.05 -26.68
CA CYS A 66 7.62 66.75 -28.04
C CYS A 66 6.10 66.55 -28.20
N CYS A 67 5.33 66.35 -27.12
CA CYS A 67 3.87 66.17 -27.15
C CYS A 67 3.07 67.49 -27.14
N GLN A 68 3.73 68.65 -27.00
CA GLN A 68 3.05 69.96 -27.07
C GLN A 68 2.58 70.31 -28.49
N HIS A 69 3.25 69.74 -29.49
CA HIS A 69 2.83 69.79 -30.88
C HIS A 69 2.31 68.39 -31.24
N GLN A 70 1.16 68.30 -31.92
CA GLN A 70 0.34 67.11 -32.21
C GLN A 70 1.03 65.93 -32.93
N THR A 71 2.36 65.87 -32.98
CA THR A 71 3.15 64.97 -33.82
C THR A 71 4.00 63.95 -33.04
N CYS A 72 3.65 63.62 -31.79
CA CYS A 72 4.25 62.47 -31.11
C CYS A 72 3.49 61.18 -31.44
N SER A 73 4.04 60.42 -32.38
CA SER A 73 3.43 59.23 -32.99
C SER A 73 3.70 57.92 -32.24
N LYS A 74 4.07 57.92 -30.96
CA LYS A 74 4.23 56.67 -30.20
C LYS A 74 3.58 56.80 -28.82
N THR A 75 2.55 55.97 -28.63
CA THR A 75 2.07 55.45 -27.34
C THR A 75 1.86 56.48 -26.22
N ILE A 76 1.15 57.57 -26.52
CA ILE A 76 0.59 58.41 -25.45
C ILE A 76 -0.67 57.70 -24.94
N GLU A 77 -0.61 57.09 -23.77
CA GLU A 77 -1.83 56.78 -23.02
C GLU A 77 -2.63 58.09 -22.82
N PRO A 78 -3.97 58.08 -22.97
CA PRO A 78 -4.79 59.29 -22.99
C PRO A 78 -4.78 60.11 -21.68
N SER A 79 -4.07 59.67 -20.66
CA SER A 79 -3.93 60.27 -19.33
C SER A 79 -2.68 61.14 -19.15
N CYS A 80 -2.04 61.56 -20.24
CA CYS A 80 -0.81 62.35 -20.16
C CYS A 80 -1.11 63.85 -19.92
N THR A 81 -0.57 64.42 -18.84
CA THR A 81 -0.78 65.84 -18.49
C THR A 81 0.24 66.74 -19.17
N ARG A 82 -0.21 67.91 -19.65
CA ARG A 82 0.67 68.88 -20.33
C ARG A 82 1.78 69.35 -19.38
N LEU A 83 3.01 69.40 -19.89
CA LEU A 83 4.23 69.76 -19.15
C LEU A 83 4.13 71.09 -18.35
N ILE A 84 3.31 72.03 -18.83
CA ILE A 84 3.07 73.33 -18.16
C ILE A 84 2.46 73.12 -16.76
N HIS A 85 1.60 72.11 -16.59
CA HIS A 85 0.98 71.79 -15.31
C HIS A 85 1.92 71.00 -14.40
N CYS A 86 2.83 70.19 -14.95
CA CYS A 86 3.83 69.45 -14.18
C CYS A 86 4.91 70.33 -13.53
N ASN A 87 5.18 71.53 -14.06
CA ASN A 87 6.20 72.42 -13.49
C ASN A 87 5.70 73.18 -12.23
N GLN A 88 4.40 73.14 -11.96
CA GLN A 88 3.83 73.79 -10.79
C GLN A 88 3.77 72.79 -9.64
N THR A 89 4.43 73.11 -8.53
CA THR A 89 4.53 72.35 -7.27
C THR A 89 3.18 71.97 -6.64
N SER A 90 2.06 72.35 -7.26
CA SER A 90 0.69 72.17 -6.78
C SER A 90 -0.14 71.14 -7.56
N THR A 91 0.42 70.38 -8.50
CA THR A 91 -0.36 69.36 -9.23
C THR A 91 0.17 67.93 -9.05
N THR A 92 -0.79 67.01 -9.01
CA THR A 92 -0.71 65.57 -8.72
C THR A 92 0.01 64.75 -9.79
N CYS A 93 1.05 65.30 -10.42
CA CYS A 93 1.75 64.65 -11.52
C CYS A 93 3.09 64.11 -11.04
N SER A 94 3.33 62.81 -11.27
CA SER A 94 4.62 62.18 -10.99
C SER A 94 5.62 62.51 -12.10
N HIS A 95 6.73 63.15 -11.75
CA HIS A 95 7.86 63.31 -12.67
C HIS A 95 8.56 61.95 -12.83
N GLY A 96 8.37 61.31 -13.99
CA GLY A 96 9.12 60.13 -14.40
C GLY A 96 10.48 60.46 -14.99
N TYR A 97 11.20 59.43 -15.41
CA TYR A 97 12.48 59.53 -16.14
C TYR A 97 12.31 59.61 -17.67
N PHE A 98 11.06 59.70 -18.16
CA PHE A 98 10.71 59.75 -19.58
C PHE A 98 11.29 58.58 -20.39
N VAL A 99 11.25 57.38 -19.80
CA VAL A 99 11.67 56.14 -20.46
C VAL A 99 10.45 55.31 -20.84
N ASP A 100 10.34 54.97 -22.12
CA ASP A 100 9.34 54.04 -22.62
C ASP A 100 9.87 52.61 -22.48
N ILE A 101 9.07 51.74 -21.86
CA ILE A 101 9.36 50.32 -21.71
C ILE A 101 8.38 49.53 -22.58
N ASP A 102 8.91 48.76 -23.54
CA ASP A 102 8.07 47.93 -24.41
C ASP A 102 7.55 46.69 -23.69
N ALA A 103 8.41 45.99 -22.95
CA ALA A 103 8.05 44.77 -22.23
C ALA A 103 9.03 44.46 -21.09
N VAL A 104 8.54 43.73 -20.09
CA VAL A 104 9.35 43.16 -19.01
C VAL A 104 9.19 41.65 -19.03
N TYR A 105 10.31 40.94 -19.18
CA TYR A 105 10.35 39.49 -19.13
C TYR A 105 11.09 39.05 -17.88
N ILE A 106 10.47 38.17 -17.10
CA ILE A 106 11.20 37.41 -16.10
C ILE A 106 11.96 36.34 -16.88
N PHE A 107 13.19 35.99 -16.50
CA PHE A 107 13.92 34.89 -17.13
C PHE A 107 13.98 33.68 -16.21
N LYS A 108 14.44 33.90 -14.99
CA LYS A 108 14.66 32.87 -13.98
C LYS A 108 14.22 33.37 -12.61
N VAL A 109 13.43 32.54 -11.93
CA VAL A 109 13.11 32.72 -10.51
C VAL A 109 13.87 31.65 -9.74
N ALA A 110 14.90 32.07 -9.02
CA ALA A 110 15.68 31.17 -8.19
C ALA A 110 15.04 31.06 -6.80
N LEU A 111 14.60 29.85 -6.44
CA LEU A 111 14.14 29.55 -5.09
C LEU A 111 15.31 28.98 -4.27
N PRO A 112 15.52 29.43 -3.02
CA PRO A 112 16.47 28.80 -2.12
C PRO A 112 16.17 27.32 -1.93
N GLN A 113 17.23 26.48 -1.90
CA GLN A 113 17.09 25.02 -1.78
C GLN A 113 16.27 24.59 -0.55
N GLN A 114 16.37 25.32 0.56
CA GLN A 114 15.62 25.05 1.78
C GLN A 114 14.09 25.13 1.57
N ILE A 115 13.63 26.12 0.79
CA ILE A 115 12.21 26.33 0.48
C ILE A 115 11.72 25.23 -0.46
N ILE A 116 12.53 24.89 -1.47
CA ILE A 116 12.25 23.79 -2.40
C ILE A 116 12.07 22.48 -1.64
N LYS A 117 13.01 22.13 -0.76
CA LYS A 117 12.94 20.91 0.07
C LYS A 117 11.68 20.89 0.94
N ARG A 118 11.31 22.01 1.55
CA ARG A 118 10.09 22.13 2.36
C ARG A 118 8.83 21.92 1.52
N LEU A 119 8.75 22.53 0.33
CA LEU A 119 7.63 22.35 -0.59
C LEU A 119 7.49 20.90 -1.05
N TYR A 120 8.59 20.25 -1.44
CA TYR A 120 8.57 18.83 -1.79
C TYR A 120 8.15 17.97 -0.60
N LYS A 121 8.65 18.23 0.60
CA LYS A 121 8.24 17.51 1.80
C LYS A 121 6.73 17.64 2.07
N LEU A 122 6.16 18.83 1.86
CA LEU A 122 4.72 19.06 2.01
C LEU A 122 3.92 18.30 0.94
N MET A 123 4.36 18.31 -0.31
CA MET A 123 3.70 17.60 -1.41
C MET A 123 3.79 16.08 -1.28
N LEU A 124 4.91 15.56 -0.78
CA LEU A 124 5.13 14.12 -0.63
C LEU A 124 4.54 13.55 0.66
N LYS A 125 4.30 14.38 1.68
CA LYS A 125 3.71 13.95 2.95
C LYS A 125 2.43 13.10 2.77
N PRO A 126 1.40 13.50 1.99
CA PRO A 126 0.19 12.70 1.82
C PRO A 126 0.47 11.33 1.19
N ILE A 127 1.41 11.26 0.24
CA ILE A 127 1.79 10.01 -0.42
C ILE A 127 2.46 9.06 0.58
N TYR A 128 3.38 9.56 1.41
CA TYR A 128 4.02 8.75 2.43
C TYR A 128 3.05 8.29 3.53
N THR A 129 2.08 9.12 3.90
CA THR A 129 1.06 8.71 4.88
C THR A 129 0.16 7.62 4.30
N GLU A 130 -0.25 7.72 3.04
CA GLU A 130 -1.07 6.70 2.38
C GLU A 130 -0.33 5.36 2.25
N ILE A 131 0.96 5.39 1.90
CA ILE A 131 1.81 4.19 1.85
C ILE A 131 1.90 3.56 3.25
N ALA A 132 2.12 4.36 4.29
CA ALA A 132 2.23 3.85 5.65
C ALA A 132 0.91 3.22 6.14
N GLU A 133 -0.23 3.87 5.89
CA GLU A 133 -1.55 3.33 6.21
C GLU A 133 -1.85 2.04 5.44
N SER A 134 -1.48 1.97 4.16
CA SER A 134 -1.63 0.77 3.35
C SER A 134 -0.80 -0.40 3.90
N GLN A 135 0.45 -0.14 4.30
CA GLN A 135 1.32 -1.14 4.92
C GLN A 135 0.75 -1.63 6.25
N GLU A 136 0.27 -0.73 7.10
CA GLU A 136 -0.36 -1.09 8.37
C GLU A 136 -1.60 -1.96 8.14
N ASN A 137 -2.51 -1.56 7.25
CA ASN A 137 -3.69 -2.34 6.91
C ASN A 137 -3.34 -3.74 6.36
N SER A 138 -2.32 -3.83 5.50
CA SER A 138 -1.86 -5.13 4.98
C SER A 138 -1.35 -6.05 6.09
N SER A 139 -0.67 -5.48 7.10
CA SER A 139 -0.17 -6.24 8.26
C SER A 139 -1.31 -6.76 9.14
N LEU A 140 -2.36 -5.95 9.34
CA LEU A 140 -3.55 -6.36 10.10
C LEU A 140 -4.30 -7.49 9.40
N VAL A 141 -4.51 -7.37 8.09
CA VAL A 141 -5.15 -8.43 7.28
C VAL A 141 -4.32 -9.72 7.35
N ARG A 142 -2.99 -9.63 7.29
CA ARG A 142 -2.11 -10.81 7.46
C ARG A 142 -2.28 -11.45 8.84
N ILE A 143 -2.28 -10.67 9.91
CA ILE A 143 -2.47 -11.21 11.27
C ILE A 143 -3.84 -11.88 11.40
N GLU A 144 -4.89 -11.28 10.84
CA GLU A 144 -6.24 -11.82 10.92
C GLU A 144 -6.40 -13.12 10.10
N THR A 145 -5.83 -13.16 8.90
CA THR A 145 -5.80 -14.38 8.07
C THR A 145 -4.99 -15.50 8.74
N GLU A 146 -3.86 -15.19 9.37
CA GLU A 146 -3.07 -16.16 10.15
C GLU A 146 -3.87 -16.68 11.36
N ARG A 147 -4.62 -15.83 12.06
CA ARG A 147 -5.52 -16.24 13.15
C ARG A 147 -6.62 -17.18 12.64
N GLN A 148 -7.29 -16.84 11.54
CA GLN A 148 -8.33 -17.68 10.94
C GLN A 148 -7.77 -19.04 10.49
N ARG A 149 -6.61 -19.05 9.86
CA ARG A 149 -5.90 -20.28 9.48
C ARG A 149 -5.65 -21.17 10.69
N ASN A 150 -5.10 -20.61 11.77
CA ASN A 150 -4.80 -21.38 12.97
C ASN A 150 -6.07 -21.92 13.64
N ALA A 151 -7.16 -21.15 13.68
CA ALA A 151 -8.44 -21.61 14.19
C ALA A 151 -9.00 -22.79 13.37
N LEU A 152 -8.90 -22.73 12.02
CA LEU A 152 -9.31 -23.82 11.15
C LEU A 152 -8.45 -25.07 11.35
N LEU A 153 -7.13 -24.92 11.48
CA LEU A 153 -6.22 -26.05 11.74
C LEU A 153 -6.52 -26.72 13.08
N ASN A 154 -6.80 -25.94 14.13
CA ASN A 154 -7.17 -26.49 15.43
C ASN A 154 -8.50 -27.24 15.35
N LYS A 155 -9.53 -26.66 14.72
CA LYS A 155 -10.82 -27.32 14.52
C LYS A 155 -10.71 -28.60 13.69
N ALA A 156 -9.87 -28.58 12.65
CA ALA A 156 -9.60 -29.77 11.83
C ALA A 156 -8.95 -30.88 12.66
N ARG A 157 -7.96 -30.54 13.50
CA ARG A 157 -7.33 -31.50 14.43
C ARG A 157 -8.32 -32.08 15.43
N GLU A 158 -9.16 -31.25 16.04
CA GLU A 158 -10.21 -31.71 16.96
C GLU A 158 -11.20 -32.67 16.27
N THR A 159 -11.62 -32.32 15.05
CA THR A 159 -12.53 -33.15 14.25
C THR A 159 -11.89 -34.49 13.91
N LEU A 160 -10.61 -34.48 13.53
CA LEU A 160 -9.84 -35.68 13.22
C LEU A 160 -9.71 -36.56 14.46
N MET A 161 -9.31 -36.02 15.61
CA MET A 161 -9.19 -36.77 16.85
C MET A 161 -10.53 -37.35 17.30
N SER A 162 -11.62 -36.58 17.14
CA SER A 162 -12.98 -37.06 17.41
C SER A 162 -13.40 -38.19 16.47
N ALA A 163 -13.08 -38.07 15.18
CA ALA A 163 -13.36 -39.10 14.19
C ALA A 163 -12.57 -40.39 14.48
N LEU A 164 -11.28 -40.29 14.77
CA LEU A 164 -10.44 -41.43 15.17
C LEU A 164 -11.01 -42.15 16.40
N ALA A 165 -11.31 -41.41 17.46
CA ALA A 165 -11.90 -41.98 18.67
C ALA A 165 -13.25 -42.69 18.40
N LYS A 166 -14.08 -42.13 17.50
CA LYS A 166 -15.33 -42.78 17.08
C LYS A 166 -15.07 -44.05 16.27
N THR A 167 -14.09 -44.04 15.38
CA THR A 167 -13.74 -45.24 14.59
C THR A 167 -13.22 -46.35 15.47
N GLU A 168 -12.36 -46.05 16.45
CA GLU A 168 -11.88 -47.02 17.44
C GLU A 168 -13.02 -47.60 18.27
N LEU A 169 -13.93 -46.75 18.75
CA LEU A 169 -15.12 -47.18 19.48
C LEU A 169 -15.99 -48.14 18.64
N VAL A 170 -16.22 -47.81 17.36
CA VAL A 170 -16.99 -48.68 16.45
C VAL A 170 -16.25 -50.01 16.23
N ARG A 171 -14.93 -49.98 16.04
CA ARG A 171 -14.10 -51.17 15.88
C ARG A 171 -14.17 -52.08 17.11
N GLU A 172 -14.03 -51.53 18.30
CA GLU A 172 -14.13 -52.28 19.55
C GLU A 172 -15.54 -52.82 19.79
N LYS A 173 -16.59 -52.03 19.49
CA LYS A 173 -17.97 -52.55 19.52
C LYS A 173 -18.16 -53.71 18.56
N ALA A 174 -17.69 -53.59 17.33
CA ALA A 174 -17.77 -54.64 16.34
C ALA A 174 -17.06 -55.91 16.82
N ARG A 175 -15.85 -55.77 17.37
CA ARG A 175 -15.08 -56.85 17.97
C ARG A 175 -15.84 -57.54 19.11
N ILE A 176 -16.30 -56.79 20.11
CA ILE A 176 -17.08 -57.33 21.24
C ILE A 176 -18.34 -58.06 20.74
N THR A 177 -19.05 -57.49 19.76
CA THR A 177 -20.24 -58.15 19.21
C THR A 177 -19.89 -59.46 18.51
N SER A 178 -18.78 -59.50 17.75
CA SER A 178 -18.31 -60.71 17.09
C SER A 178 -17.91 -61.80 18.09
N GLU A 179 -17.13 -61.44 19.13
CA GLU A 179 -16.74 -62.36 20.20
C GLU A 179 -17.98 -62.88 20.95
N SER A 180 -18.96 -62.03 21.25
CA SER A 180 -20.20 -62.43 21.91
C SER A 180 -21.05 -63.39 21.06
N LEU A 181 -21.04 -63.21 19.74
CA LEU A 181 -21.76 -64.07 18.80
C LEU A 181 -21.07 -65.44 18.71
N LEU A 182 -19.73 -65.45 18.62
CA LEU A 182 -18.93 -66.68 18.64
C LEU A 182 -19.14 -67.46 19.94
N LEU A 183 -19.12 -66.80 21.09
CA LEU A 183 -19.35 -67.45 22.39
C LEU A 183 -20.77 -68.03 22.50
N LYS A 184 -21.79 -67.31 22.01
CA LYS A 184 -23.15 -67.84 21.95
C LYS A 184 -23.25 -69.06 21.04
N GLN A 185 -22.63 -69.02 19.86
CA GLN A 185 -22.59 -70.14 18.94
C GLN A 185 -21.86 -71.34 19.55
N LEU A 186 -20.70 -71.12 20.16
CA LEU A 186 -19.94 -72.15 20.86
C LEU A 186 -20.78 -72.79 21.98
N SER A 187 -21.38 -71.99 22.85
CA SER A 187 -22.24 -72.48 23.94
C SER A 187 -23.44 -73.28 23.41
N SER A 188 -24.08 -72.83 22.32
CA SER A 188 -25.16 -73.61 21.70
C SER A 188 -24.66 -74.94 21.11
N SER A 189 -23.48 -74.94 20.48
CA SER A 189 -22.89 -76.15 19.91
C SER A 189 -22.49 -77.17 20.98
N GLU A 190 -21.97 -76.72 22.12
CA GLU A 190 -21.66 -77.58 23.27
C GLU A 190 -22.93 -78.20 23.85
N GLN A 191 -24.01 -77.42 23.97
CA GLN A 191 -25.31 -77.93 24.42
C GLN A 191 -25.87 -78.99 23.47
N ASP A 192 -25.80 -78.76 22.16
CA ASP A 192 -26.28 -79.72 21.16
C ASP A 192 -25.42 -80.99 21.14
N LEU A 193 -24.10 -80.89 21.33
CA LEU A 193 -23.20 -82.04 21.43
C LEU A 193 -23.47 -82.87 22.70
N CYS A 194 -23.69 -82.22 23.86
CA CYS A 194 -24.08 -82.90 25.09
C CYS A 194 -25.42 -83.63 24.94
N ARG A 195 -26.38 -83.04 24.21
CA ARG A 195 -27.66 -83.69 23.88
C ARG A 195 -27.48 -84.89 22.97
N GLN A 196 -26.67 -84.78 21.91
CA GLN A 196 -26.40 -85.90 20.99
C GLN A 196 -25.72 -87.08 21.69
N LEU A 197 -24.85 -86.81 22.67
CA LEU A 197 -24.16 -87.84 23.46
C LEU A 197 -24.97 -88.34 24.67
N ASN A 198 -26.24 -87.91 24.82
CA ASN A 198 -27.12 -88.28 25.95
C ASN A 198 -26.49 -87.99 27.33
N ILE A 199 -25.74 -86.90 27.46
CA ILE A 199 -25.10 -86.50 28.71
C ILE A 199 -26.07 -85.61 29.49
N GLU A 200 -26.74 -86.18 30.49
CA GLU A 200 -27.77 -85.47 31.26
C GLU A 200 -27.25 -84.86 32.56
N THR A 201 -26.31 -85.53 33.22
CA THR A 201 -25.78 -85.13 34.54
C THR A 201 -24.83 -83.93 34.42
N ILE A 202 -24.86 -83.04 35.42
CA ILE A 202 -24.02 -81.82 35.45
C ILE A 202 -22.53 -82.18 35.54
N THR A 203 -22.20 -83.27 36.24
CA THR A 203 -20.83 -83.76 36.41
C THR A 203 -20.22 -84.25 35.10
N ASP A 204 -21.01 -84.93 34.26
CA ASP A 204 -20.54 -85.45 32.98
C ASP A 204 -20.46 -84.36 31.90
N LYS A 205 -21.30 -83.31 32.00
CA LYS A 205 -21.16 -82.11 31.17
C LYS A 205 -19.88 -81.35 31.46
N LEU A 206 -19.54 -81.18 32.75
CA LEU A 206 -18.30 -80.49 33.14
C LEU A 206 -17.05 -81.26 32.73
N SER A 207 -17.05 -82.59 32.84
CA SER A 207 -15.92 -83.43 32.44
C SER A 207 -15.73 -83.45 30.92
N THR A 208 -16.82 -83.49 30.14
CA THR A 208 -16.74 -83.41 28.68
C THR A 208 -16.32 -82.04 28.17
N SER A 209 -16.83 -80.94 28.74
CA SER A 209 -16.34 -79.59 28.45
C SER A 209 -14.85 -79.45 28.80
N PHE A 210 -14.39 -80.02 29.92
CA PHE A 210 -12.97 -80.00 30.29
C PHE A 210 -12.10 -80.80 29.30
N LEU A 211 -12.55 -81.99 28.88
CA LEU A 211 -11.85 -82.80 27.87
C LEU A 211 -11.81 -82.10 26.51
N LEU A 212 -12.91 -81.46 26.09
CA LEU A 212 -12.95 -80.66 24.86
C LEU A 212 -12.02 -79.46 24.94
N ALA A 213 -11.99 -78.74 26.07
CA ALA A 213 -11.08 -77.62 26.28
C ALA A 213 -9.61 -78.06 26.27
N MET A 214 -9.28 -79.19 26.91
CA MET A 214 -7.93 -79.77 26.87
C MET A 214 -7.53 -80.22 25.46
N ASN A 215 -8.45 -80.82 24.71
CA ASN A 215 -8.20 -81.26 23.33
C ASN A 215 -8.07 -80.07 22.36
N HIS A 216 -8.84 -79.00 22.59
CA HIS A 216 -8.68 -77.74 21.87
C HIS A 216 -7.32 -77.09 22.16
N LEU A 217 -6.87 -77.09 23.41
CA LEU A 217 -5.54 -76.60 23.80
C LEU A 217 -4.41 -77.46 23.20
N ALA A 218 -4.62 -78.78 23.05
CA ALA A 218 -3.71 -79.68 22.37
C ALA A 218 -3.64 -79.45 20.84
N ASN A 219 -4.71 -78.98 20.22
CA ASN A 219 -4.74 -78.58 18.80
C ASN A 219 -4.33 -77.11 18.56
N LEU A 220 -4.49 -76.23 19.56
CA LEU A 220 -4.07 -74.82 19.52
C LEU A 220 -2.55 -74.65 19.46
N THR A 221 -1.78 -75.62 19.97
CA THR A 221 -0.32 -75.65 19.76
C THR A 221 0.09 -75.97 18.32
N GLN A 222 -0.86 -76.41 17.46
CA GLN A 222 -0.59 -76.70 16.05
C GLN A 222 -1.15 -75.67 15.05
N THR A 223 -2.21 -74.92 15.33
CA THR A 223 -2.71 -73.91 14.37
C THR A 223 -3.53 -72.81 15.03
N VAL A 224 -2.92 -71.70 15.44
CA VAL A 224 -3.58 -70.38 15.45
C VAL A 224 -2.52 -69.33 15.09
N ASP A 225 -2.36 -69.09 13.79
CA ASP A 225 -1.69 -67.90 13.25
C ASP A 225 -2.76 -66.80 13.06
N ILE A 226 -2.95 -65.98 14.10
CA ILE A 226 -3.96 -64.90 14.14
C ILE A 226 -3.62 -63.81 13.12
N ASP A 227 -2.36 -63.69 12.71
CA ASP A 227 -1.92 -62.69 11.73
C ASP A 227 -2.55 -62.94 10.35
N SER A 228 -2.88 -64.20 10.03
CA SER A 228 -3.55 -64.56 8.76
C SER A 228 -5.04 -64.16 8.70
N LEU A 229 -5.74 -64.07 9.84
CA LEU A 229 -7.15 -63.68 9.87
C LEU A 229 -7.33 -62.15 9.96
N VAL A 230 -6.39 -61.45 10.60
CA VAL A 230 -6.37 -59.98 10.63
C VAL A 230 -6.01 -59.42 9.24
N THR A 231 -5.09 -60.06 8.52
CA THR A 231 -4.71 -59.64 7.16
C THR A 231 -5.81 -59.86 6.12
N GLN A 232 -6.73 -60.83 6.29
CA GLN A 232 -7.86 -60.99 5.36
C GLN A 232 -8.96 -59.93 5.54
N TYR A 233 -9.07 -59.30 6.71
CA TYR A 233 -9.95 -58.14 6.91
C TYR A 233 -9.29 -56.82 6.48
N ASP A 234 -7.96 -56.67 6.65
CA ASP A 234 -7.22 -55.50 6.14
C ASP A 234 -7.11 -55.47 4.60
N GLN A 235 -7.19 -56.62 3.91
CA GLN A 235 -7.10 -56.66 2.44
C GLN A 235 -8.40 -56.28 1.70
N ASN A 236 -9.55 -56.29 2.37
CA ASN A 236 -10.82 -55.87 1.76
C ASN A 236 -11.11 -54.38 1.92
N GLU A 237 -10.32 -53.66 2.71
CA GLU A 237 -10.21 -52.21 2.62
C GLU A 237 -8.94 -51.88 1.85
N LYS A 238 -9.07 -51.73 0.52
CA LYS A 238 -8.17 -50.86 -0.25
C LYS A 238 -8.33 -49.42 0.28
N ILE A 239 -7.81 -49.16 1.46
CA ILE A 239 -7.36 -47.83 1.83
C ILE A 239 -6.11 -47.63 0.97
N LYS A 240 -6.33 -47.02 -0.20
CA LYS A 240 -5.25 -46.28 -0.85
C LYS A 240 -4.58 -45.46 0.25
N PRO A 241 -3.26 -45.51 0.42
CA PRO A 241 -2.61 -44.56 1.31
C PRO A 241 -2.98 -43.17 0.81
N ILE A 242 -3.78 -42.42 1.58
CA ILE A 242 -3.94 -40.98 1.41
C ILE A 242 -2.67 -40.36 1.99
N ASN A 243 -1.51 -40.69 1.41
CA ASN A 243 -0.26 -39.99 1.66
C ASN A 243 0.09 -39.02 0.53
N ASP A 244 -0.69 -39.00 -0.56
CA ASP A 244 -0.43 -38.12 -1.71
C ASP A 244 -1.57 -37.13 -2.00
N LEU A 245 -2.37 -36.73 -1.00
CA LEU A 245 -3.35 -35.62 -1.18
C LEU A 245 -2.95 -34.32 -0.47
N PHE A 246 -1.75 -34.28 0.11
CA PHE A 246 -1.10 -33.04 0.53
C PHE A 246 0.41 -33.17 0.35
N ASP A 247 0.84 -33.40 -0.90
CA ASP A 247 2.05 -32.73 -1.36
C ASP A 247 1.76 -31.23 -1.32
N PHE A 248 1.98 -30.65 -0.15
CA PHE A 248 2.28 -29.25 -0.06
C PHE A 248 3.49 -29.06 -0.97
N VAL A 249 3.26 -28.42 -2.13
CA VAL A 249 4.27 -27.60 -2.77
C VAL A 249 4.98 -26.87 -1.62
N PRO A 250 6.29 -27.11 -1.40
CA PRO A 250 6.99 -26.38 -0.36
C PRO A 250 6.75 -24.90 -0.65
N ALA A 251 6.36 -24.16 0.39
CA ALA A 251 6.29 -22.70 0.34
C ALA A 251 7.73 -22.11 0.27
N SER A 252 8.57 -22.64 -0.62
CA SER A 252 9.75 -22.01 -1.19
C SER A 252 9.37 -21.32 -2.51
N ASN A 253 8.25 -20.61 -2.49
CA ASN A 253 8.11 -19.35 -3.23
C ASN A 253 7.96 -18.26 -2.16
N VAL A 254 8.93 -18.21 -1.25
CA VAL A 254 9.32 -16.93 -0.67
C VAL A 254 9.76 -16.12 -1.88
N PHE A 255 9.01 -15.07 -2.19
CA PHE A 255 9.43 -14.05 -3.13
C PHE A 255 10.84 -13.63 -2.73
N ASP A 256 11.83 -14.09 -3.48
CA ASP A 256 13.23 -13.81 -3.20
C ASP A 256 13.48 -12.35 -3.58
N MET A 257 13.33 -11.46 -2.61
CA MET A 257 13.60 -10.03 -2.76
C MET A 257 15.08 -9.73 -3.07
N THR A 258 15.97 -10.73 -3.02
CA THR A 258 17.37 -10.53 -3.41
C THR A 258 17.53 -10.32 -4.91
N GLU A 259 16.69 -10.94 -5.75
CA GLU A 259 16.72 -10.72 -7.20
C GLU A 259 16.18 -9.33 -7.57
N PHE A 260 15.17 -8.83 -6.85
CA PHE A 260 14.59 -7.49 -7.08
C PHE A 260 15.47 -6.35 -6.57
N ILE A 261 16.25 -6.57 -5.51
CA ILE A 261 17.22 -5.58 -5.00
C ILE A 261 18.46 -5.49 -5.92
N SER A 262 18.87 -6.59 -6.56
CA SER A 262 19.99 -6.58 -7.51
C SER A 262 19.75 -5.76 -8.79
N ILE A 263 18.48 -5.49 -9.13
CA ILE A 263 18.08 -4.66 -10.27
C ILE A 263 18.04 -3.17 -9.89
N LEU A 264 17.94 -2.84 -8.59
CA LEU A 264 17.93 -1.45 -8.10
C LEU A 264 19.33 -0.92 -7.74
N GLU A 265 20.35 -1.77 -7.71
CA GLU A 265 21.74 -1.40 -7.39
C GLU A 265 22.69 -1.34 -8.61
N ASN A 266 22.16 -1.42 -9.85
CA ASN A 266 22.92 -1.16 -11.09
C ASN A 266 22.44 0.11 -11.82
#